data_AF-A0A8J4EEG3-F1
#
_entry.id   AF-A0A8J4EEG3-F1
#
_cell.length_a   1.000
_cell.length_b   1.000
_cell.length_c   1.000
_cell.angle_alpha   90.00
_cell.angle_beta   90.00
_cell.angle_gamma   90.00
#
_symmetry.space_group_name_H-M   'P 1'
#
loop_
_entity.id
_entity.type
_entity.pdbx_description
1 polymer ?
#
loop_
_entity_poly.entity_id
_entity_poly.type
_entity_poly.pdbx_seq_one_letter_code
_entity_poly.pdbx_strand_id
1 'polypeptide(L)'
;MNLERTALLAVGTSYTFTTAAGQPAAVIVHGSGRRDVVVYDREDPDRIVHTLVLDGGESRTVAELLGLPLVMDRMTDLPAALDGVEAVRMPVPVGSPFAGRPLGDARARSRTGASIVAVGDRPGLDGLRDLLARG
;
A
#
# COMPACT_ATOMS: atom_id res chain seq x y z
N MET A 1 11.39 -9.59 -13.95
CA MET A 1 11.31 -10.75 -13.03
C MET A 1 10.38 -11.76 -13.65
N ASN A 2 10.80 -13.03 -13.76
CA ASN A 2 9.93 -14.12 -14.17
C ASN A 2 9.36 -14.79 -12.90
N LEU A 3 8.10 -15.18 -12.94
CA LEU A 3 7.38 -15.80 -11.82
C LEU A 3 6.88 -17.15 -12.29
N GLU A 4 7.32 -18.23 -11.66
CA GLU A 4 6.84 -19.57 -11.95
C GLU A 4 5.89 -20.03 -10.85
N ARG A 5 4.81 -20.70 -11.24
CA ARG A 5 3.77 -21.18 -10.34
C ARG A 5 3.75 -22.70 -10.35
N THR A 6 3.93 -23.31 -9.17
CA THR A 6 3.93 -24.76 -9.00
C THR A 6 2.90 -25.16 -7.96
N ALA A 7 2.00 -26.09 -8.29
CA ALA A 7 1.09 -26.68 -7.31
C ALA A 7 1.88 -27.64 -6.40
N LEU A 8 1.72 -27.48 -5.09
CA LEU A 8 2.29 -28.36 -4.07
C LEU A 8 1.16 -29.22 -3.48
N LEU A 9 1.14 -30.50 -3.84
CA LEU A 9 0.14 -31.45 -3.35
C LEU A 9 0.08 -31.44 -1.82
N ALA A 10 -1.14 -31.34 -1.28
CA ALA A 10 -1.45 -31.25 0.16
C ALA A 10 -0.91 -30.02 0.92
N VAL A 11 -0.10 -29.15 0.30
CA VAL A 11 0.45 -27.94 0.95
C VAL A 11 -0.23 -26.68 0.42
N GLY A 12 -0.24 -26.49 -0.90
CA GLY A 12 -0.79 -25.29 -1.52
C GLY A 12 -0.14 -24.95 -2.86
N THR A 13 0.28 -23.71 -3.04
CA THR A 13 0.92 -23.23 -4.29
C THR A 13 2.22 -22.49 -3.98
N SER A 14 3.29 -22.86 -4.67
CA SER A 14 4.56 -22.13 -4.69
C SER A 14 4.59 -21.14 -5.84
N TYR A 15 5.09 -19.95 -5.57
CA TYR A 15 5.39 -18.91 -6.54
C TYR A 15 6.89 -18.59 -6.44
N THR A 16 7.69 -19.12 -7.35
CA THR A 16 9.15 -18.96 -7.36
C THR A 16 9.56 -17.82 -8.29
N PHE A 17 10.56 -17.05 -7.89
CA PHE A 17 11.09 -15.94 -8.69
C PHE A 17 12.54 -15.63 -8.31
N THR A 18 13.22 -14.94 -9.20
CA THR A 18 14.54 -14.35 -8.93
C THR A 18 14.43 -12.84 -9.01
N THR A 19 14.86 -12.16 -7.94
CA THR A 19 14.87 -10.69 -7.92
C THR A 19 15.87 -10.12 -8.92
N ALA A 20 15.77 -8.82 -9.23
CA ALA A 20 16.73 -8.15 -10.11
C ALA A 20 18.18 -8.18 -9.56
N ALA A 21 18.36 -8.33 -8.24
CA ALA A 21 19.66 -8.47 -7.60
C ALA A 21 20.20 -9.92 -7.64
N GLY A 22 19.52 -10.84 -8.33
CA GLY A 22 19.93 -12.24 -8.45
C GLY A 22 19.61 -13.10 -7.22
N GLN A 23 18.71 -12.65 -6.33
CA GLN A 23 18.29 -13.44 -5.16
C GLN A 23 17.15 -14.39 -5.54
N PRO A 24 17.33 -15.72 -5.50
CA PRO A 24 16.24 -16.66 -5.69
C PRO A 24 15.37 -16.70 -4.42
N ALA A 25 14.06 -16.69 -4.61
CA ALA A 25 13.08 -16.69 -3.55
C ALA A 25 11.77 -17.37 -3.99
N ALA A 26 10.92 -17.71 -3.03
CA ALA A 26 9.57 -18.18 -3.28
C ALA A 26 8.57 -17.63 -2.26
N VAL A 27 7.31 -17.54 -2.68
CA VAL A 27 6.16 -17.38 -1.79
C VAL A 27 5.32 -18.65 -1.86
N ILE A 28 5.15 -19.34 -0.72
CA ILE A 28 4.29 -20.51 -0.60
C ILE A 28 2.98 -20.07 0.03
N VAL A 29 1.87 -20.25 -0.69
CA VAL A 29 0.52 -19.99 -0.20
C VAL A 29 -0.09 -21.32 0.24
N HIS A 30 -0.32 -21.48 1.54
CA HIS A 30 -0.94 -22.69 2.11
C HIS A 30 -2.46 -22.63 2.01
N GLY A 31 -3.12 -23.79 1.97
CA GLY A 31 -4.59 -23.87 1.97
C GLY A 31 -5.26 -23.25 3.21
N SER A 32 -4.54 -23.13 4.33
CA SER A 32 -5.01 -22.52 5.58
C SER A 32 -5.03 -20.99 5.56
N GLY A 33 -4.46 -20.35 4.54
CA GLY A 33 -4.27 -18.89 4.48
C GLY A 33 -2.92 -18.41 5.03
N ARG A 34 -2.13 -19.29 5.64
CA ARG A 34 -0.71 -19.04 5.99
C ARG A 34 0.12 -18.86 4.73
N ARG A 35 1.16 -18.03 4.81
CA ARG A 35 2.11 -17.81 3.71
C ARG A 35 3.53 -17.87 4.21
N ASP A 36 4.41 -18.53 3.44
CA ASP A 36 5.83 -18.58 3.74
C ASP A 36 6.58 -17.80 2.66
N VAL A 37 7.49 -16.91 3.06
CA VAL A 37 8.48 -16.30 2.18
C VAL A 37 9.80 -17.02 2.38
N VAL A 38 10.25 -17.72 1.33
CA VAL A 38 11.45 -18.54 1.35
C VAL A 38 12.54 -17.82 0.57
N VAL A 39 13.72 -17.70 1.16
CA VAL A 39 14.92 -17.17 0.52
C VAL A 39 15.91 -18.31 0.35
N TYR A 40 16.34 -18.55 -0.89
CA TYR A 40 17.31 -19.59 -1.21
C TYR A 40 18.73 -19.02 -1.28
N ASP A 41 19.73 -19.89 -1.24
CA ASP A 41 21.11 -19.50 -1.48
C ASP A 41 21.27 -19.08 -2.95
N ARG A 42 22.17 -18.13 -3.24
CA ARG A 42 22.43 -17.68 -4.61
C ARG A 42 23.32 -18.65 -5.37
N GLU A 43 24.20 -19.35 -4.66
CA GLU A 43 25.13 -20.32 -5.23
C GLU A 43 24.54 -21.73 -5.24
N ASP A 44 23.53 -21.97 -4.40
CA ASP A 44 22.80 -23.24 -4.30
C ASP A 44 21.28 -23.01 -4.17
N PRO A 45 20.54 -22.93 -5.29
CA PRO A 45 19.10 -22.66 -5.30
C PRO A 45 18.23 -23.70 -4.58
N ASP A 46 18.77 -24.89 -4.27
CA ASP A 46 18.07 -25.93 -3.51
C ASP A 46 18.22 -25.74 -2.00
N ARG A 47 19.19 -24.91 -1.57
CA ARG A 47 19.42 -24.60 -0.17
C ARG A 47 18.57 -23.43 0.30
N ILE A 48 17.79 -23.65 1.36
CA ILE A 48 17.05 -22.58 2.03
C ILE A 48 17.99 -21.84 2.99
N VAL A 49 18.10 -20.52 2.81
CA VAL A 49 18.82 -19.62 3.73
C VAL A 49 17.91 -19.20 4.87
N HIS A 50 16.65 -18.85 4.54
CA HIS A 50 15.69 -18.41 5.54
C HIS A 50 14.25 -18.65 5.07
N THR A 51 13.36 -18.89 6.04
CA THR A 51 11.92 -18.94 5.82
C THR A 51 11.24 -18.01 6.82
N LEU A 52 10.56 -17.00 6.30
CA LEU A 52 9.66 -16.15 7.07
C LEU A 52 8.25 -16.71 6.97
N VAL A 53 7.71 -17.19 8.09
CA VAL A 53 6.35 -17.72 8.19
C VAL A 53 5.42 -16.60 8.61
N LEU A 54 4.34 -16.39 7.87
CA LEU A 54 3.36 -15.33 8.10
C LEU A 54 1.96 -15.93 8.16
N ASP A 55 1.16 -15.51 9.12
CA ASP A 55 -0.26 -15.80 9.09
C ASP A 55 -1.01 -14.97 8.01
N GLY A 56 -2.32 -15.19 7.89
CA GLY A 56 -3.14 -14.50 6.90
C GLY A 56 -3.22 -12.98 7.11
N GLY A 57 -3.18 -12.52 8.37
CA GLY A 57 -3.19 -11.11 8.74
C GLY A 57 -1.83 -10.45 8.51
N GLU A 58 -0.76 -11.04 9.03
CA GLU A 58 0.62 -10.56 8.87
C GLU A 58 1.00 -10.46 7.39
N SER A 59 0.68 -11.50 6.60
CA SER A 59 0.97 -11.49 5.18
C SER A 59 0.16 -10.47 4.39
N ARG A 60 -1.03 -10.11 4.87
CA ARG A 60 -1.81 -9.00 4.31
C ARG A 60 -1.13 -7.67 4.61
N THR A 61 -0.74 -7.43 5.85
CA THR A 61 -0.02 -6.21 6.27
C THR A 61 1.29 -6.04 5.49
N VAL A 62 2.09 -7.11 5.32
CA VAL A 62 3.31 -7.06 4.52
C VAL A 62 3.00 -6.75 3.05
N ALA A 63 2.00 -7.39 2.46
CA ALA A 63 1.61 -7.11 1.07
C ALA A 63 1.14 -5.66 0.86
N GLU A 64 0.42 -5.09 1.83
CA GLU A 64 0.05 -3.68 1.84
C GLU A 64 1.30 -2.80 1.88
N LEU A 65 2.25 -3.06 2.79
CA LEU A 65 3.51 -2.29 2.87
C LEU A 65 4.36 -2.38 1.59
N LEU A 66 4.37 -3.54 0.91
CA LEU A 66 5.09 -3.74 -0.34
C LEU A 66 4.39 -3.12 -1.55
N GLY A 67 3.05 -3.04 -1.53
CA GLY A 67 2.24 -2.48 -2.60
C GLY A 67 2.03 -0.96 -2.50
N LEU A 68 2.26 -0.38 -1.33
CA LEU A 68 2.20 1.06 -1.11
C LEU A 68 3.54 1.70 -1.52
N PRO A 69 3.53 2.90 -2.15
CA PRO A 69 4.71 3.75 -2.13
C PRO A 69 5.02 4.05 -0.66
N LEU A 70 6.05 3.40 -0.13
CA LEU A 70 6.67 3.81 1.12
C LEU A 70 7.23 5.21 0.87
N VAL A 71 6.48 6.24 1.25
CA VAL A 71 7.10 7.50 1.66
C VAL A 71 7.82 7.13 2.95
N MET A 72 9.00 6.54 2.80
CA MET A 72 9.95 6.46 3.89
C MET A 72 10.18 7.91 4.27
N ASP A 73 9.62 8.30 5.41
CA ASP A 73 10.03 9.48 6.13
C ASP A 73 11.47 9.19 6.58
N ARG A 74 12.39 9.25 5.61
CA ARG A 74 13.78 9.52 5.93
C ARG A 74 13.72 10.89 6.58
N MET A 75 14.28 10.95 7.78
CA MET A 75 14.56 12.17 8.53
C MET A 75 15.46 13.17 7.79
N THR A 76 15.44 13.25 6.46
CA THR A 76 16.11 14.29 5.68
C THR A 76 15.37 14.49 4.36
N ASP A 77 14.95 15.74 4.17
CA ASP A 77 14.37 16.35 2.98
C ASP A 77 12.92 15.97 2.63
N LEU A 78 12.03 16.66 3.34
CA LEU A 78 10.76 17.16 2.83
C LEU A 78 10.85 17.40 1.31
N PRO A 79 10.00 16.82 0.45
CA PRO A 79 9.85 17.35 -0.90
C PRO A 79 9.37 18.79 -0.72
N ALA A 80 10.15 19.73 -1.25
CA ALA A 80 9.82 21.14 -1.23
C ALA A 80 8.34 21.32 -1.56
N ALA A 81 7.63 22.04 -0.68
CA ALA A 81 6.31 22.56 -0.98
C ALA A 81 6.33 23.10 -2.41
N LEU A 82 5.35 22.73 -3.23
CA LEU A 82 5.10 23.45 -4.46
C LEU A 82 4.94 24.91 -4.05
N ASP A 83 5.84 25.79 -4.50
CA ASP A 83 5.81 27.21 -4.14
C ASP A 83 4.39 27.75 -4.36
N GLY A 84 3.72 28.12 -3.26
CA GLY A 84 2.39 28.74 -3.26
C GLY A 84 1.18 27.83 -2.98
N VAL A 85 1.34 26.54 -2.65
CA VAL A 85 0.19 25.67 -2.29
C VAL A 85 0.38 24.98 -0.95
N GLU A 86 -0.40 25.40 0.04
CA GLU A 86 -0.49 24.77 1.36
C GLU A 86 -1.70 23.83 1.42
N ALA A 87 -1.46 22.55 1.70
CA ALA A 87 -2.52 21.56 1.88
C ALA A 87 -2.80 21.35 3.38
N VAL A 88 -3.97 21.83 3.84
CA VAL A 88 -4.38 21.73 5.24
C VAL A 88 -5.58 20.79 5.38
N ARG A 89 -5.57 19.95 6.41
CA ARG A 89 -6.74 19.17 6.82
C ARG A 89 -7.56 19.96 7.82
N MET A 90 -8.87 20.02 7.61
CA MET A 90 -9.80 20.60 8.56
C MET A 90 -10.86 19.58 8.94
N PRO A 91 -11.07 19.31 10.24
CA PRO A 91 -12.19 18.49 10.67
C PRO A 91 -13.51 19.19 10.32
N VAL A 92 -14.50 18.44 9.83
CA VAL A 92 -15.86 18.94 9.63
C VAL A 92 -16.65 18.65 10.91
N PRO A 93 -17.05 19.68 11.67
CA PRO A 93 -17.78 19.46 12.92
C PRO A 93 -19.14 18.81 12.67
N VAL A 94 -19.59 18.00 13.64
CA VAL A 94 -20.97 17.53 13.71
C VAL A 94 -21.89 18.75 13.77
N GLY A 95 -22.86 18.83 12.86
CA GLY A 95 -23.75 19.99 12.72
C GLY A 95 -23.28 21.06 11.71
N SER A 96 -22.23 20.79 10.93
CA SER A 96 -21.84 21.66 9.81
C SER A 96 -23.05 21.93 8.89
N PRO A 97 -23.27 23.19 8.44
CA PRO A 97 -24.36 23.54 7.52
C PRO A 97 -24.19 22.92 6.12
N PHE A 98 -23.04 22.29 5.88
CA PHE A 98 -22.73 21.55 4.65
C PHE A 98 -22.78 20.03 4.85
N ALA A 99 -23.10 19.54 6.05
CA ALA A 99 -23.25 18.11 6.31
C ALA A 99 -24.45 17.54 5.52
N GLY A 100 -24.27 16.37 4.91
CA GLY A 100 -25.31 15.69 4.13
C GLY A 100 -25.68 16.37 2.81
N ARG A 101 -24.92 17.39 2.38
CA ARG A 101 -25.16 18.14 1.14
C ARG A 101 -24.11 17.84 0.07
N PRO A 102 -24.43 18.06 -1.22
CA PRO A 102 -23.44 17.97 -2.29
C PRO A 102 -22.25 18.90 -2.05
N LEU A 103 -21.02 18.45 -2.36
CA LEU A 103 -19.80 19.22 -2.16
C LEU A 103 -19.83 20.58 -2.88
N GLY A 104 -20.48 20.64 -4.03
CA GLY A 104 -20.66 21.87 -4.82
C GLY A 104 -21.41 22.98 -4.08
N ASP A 105 -22.28 22.64 -3.12
CA ASP A 105 -23.04 23.61 -2.33
C ASP A 105 -22.14 24.44 -1.41
N ALA A 106 -21.01 23.87 -0.97
CA ALA A 106 -20.04 24.59 -0.15
C ALA A 106 -19.38 25.73 -0.94
N ARG A 107 -19.30 25.60 -2.28
CA ARG A 107 -18.65 26.55 -3.19
C ARG A 107 -17.24 26.95 -2.72
N ALA A 108 -16.48 26.00 -2.20
CA ALA A 108 -15.18 26.25 -1.57
C ALA A 108 -14.22 27.05 -2.46
N ARG A 109 -14.05 26.63 -3.73
CA ARG A 109 -13.14 27.32 -4.65
C ARG A 109 -13.52 28.77 -4.91
N SER A 110 -14.81 29.05 -5.15
CA SER A 110 -15.26 30.41 -5.46
C SER A 110 -15.44 31.30 -4.23
N ARG A 111 -15.64 30.72 -3.04
CA ARG A 111 -15.81 31.47 -1.78
C ARG A 111 -14.53 31.69 -1.01
N THR A 112 -13.59 30.75 -1.06
CA THR A 112 -12.38 30.77 -0.22
C THR A 112 -11.08 30.62 -1.01
N GLY A 113 -11.14 30.37 -2.32
CA GLY A 113 -9.97 30.06 -3.14
C GLY A 113 -9.42 28.64 -2.92
N ALA A 114 -9.90 27.92 -1.90
CA ALA A 114 -9.44 26.57 -1.59
C ALA A 114 -10.12 25.53 -2.51
N SER A 115 -9.32 24.57 -2.99
CA SER A 115 -9.85 23.40 -3.69
C SER A 115 -9.99 22.23 -2.73
N ILE A 116 -11.15 21.58 -2.72
CA ILE A 116 -11.36 20.34 -1.95
C ILE A 116 -10.95 19.18 -2.83
N VAL A 117 -9.86 18.51 -2.46
CA VAL A 117 -9.31 17.38 -3.22
C VAL A 117 -9.76 16.02 -2.70
N ALA A 118 -10.23 15.93 -1.45
CA ALA A 118 -10.77 14.71 -0.86
C ALA A 118 -11.68 15.01 0.34
N VAL A 119 -12.63 14.11 0.61
CA VAL A 119 -13.46 14.06 1.83
C VAL A 119 -13.51 12.61 2.27
N GLY A 120 -13.35 12.35 3.57
CA GLY A 120 -13.37 11.00 4.13
C GLY A 120 -13.76 11.00 5.60
N ASP A 121 -14.32 9.89 6.04
CA ASP A 121 -14.66 9.55 7.42
C ASP A 121 -13.48 8.94 8.19
N ARG A 122 -12.48 8.43 7.47
CA ARG A 122 -11.27 7.85 8.04
C ARG A 122 -10.16 8.88 8.22
N PRO A 123 -9.47 8.89 9.37
CA PRO A 123 -8.25 9.69 9.52
C PRO A 123 -7.16 9.09 8.63
N GLY A 124 -6.83 9.73 7.50
CA GLY A 124 -5.64 9.34 6.74
C GLY A 124 -5.61 9.71 5.26
N LEU A 125 -4.44 9.50 4.66
CA LEU A 125 -4.15 9.71 3.23
C LEU A 125 -4.78 8.64 2.30
N ASP A 126 -5.43 7.63 2.86
CA ASP A 126 -6.01 6.52 2.10
C ASP A 126 -7.09 6.97 1.11
N GLY A 127 -7.88 7.98 1.45
CA GLY A 127 -8.97 8.48 0.59
C GLY A 127 -8.52 9.29 -0.62
N LEU A 128 -7.31 9.86 -0.61
CA LEU A 128 -6.77 10.64 -1.74
C LEU A 128 -6.27 9.72 -2.87
N ARG A 129 -5.78 8.53 -2.53
CA ARG A 129 -5.29 7.53 -3.49
C ARG A 129 -6.42 7.00 -4.38
N ASP A 130 -7.60 6.79 -3.82
CA ASP A 130 -8.79 6.31 -4.56
C ASP A 130 -9.38 7.35 -5.53
N LEU A 131 -9.09 8.63 -5.33
CA LEU A 131 -9.61 9.74 -6.13
C LEU A 131 -8.68 10.06 -7.32
N LEU A 132 -7.36 9.91 -7.15
CA LEU A 132 -6.38 10.06 -8.22
C LEU A 132 -6.34 8.87 -9.18
N ALA A 133 -6.82 7.69 -8.77
CA ALA A 133 -6.89 6.49 -9.59
C ALA A 133 -8.11 6.44 -10.54
N ARG A 134 -9.03 7.42 -10.48
CA ARG A 134 -10.27 7.47 -11.29
C ARG A 134 -10.31 8.63 -12.30
N GLY A 135 -9.18 9.28 -12.56
CA GLY A 135 -9.01 10.36 -13.54
C GLY A 135 -8.41 9.87 -14.85
#